data_AF-A0A2S2PU69-F1
#
_entry.id   AF-A0A2S2PU69-F1
#
_cell.length_a   1.000
_cell.length_b   1.000
_cell.length_c   1.000
_cell.angle_alpha   90.00
_cell.angle_beta   90.00
_cell.angle_gamma   90.00
#
_symmetry.space_group_name_H-M   'P 1'
#
loop_
_entity.id
_entity.type
_entity.pdbx_description
1 polymer ?
#
loop_
_entity_poly.entity_id
_entity_poly.type
_entity_poly.pdbx_seq_one_letter_code
_entity_poly.pdbx_strand_id
1 'polypeptide(L)'
;MARFLYGQCLMSEIPYPKFATRWINIRKVFRSFYFTKQVKHTVLCNLNAMLTFLDMQFEGNPHSGLDDSFNIARICIRLLEDGAFIDQNERIISLKTPTPYGKDDPLPVRPVHNIFCDGMHSHRNRWLVPQMKTLDLNDDI
;
A
#
# COMPACT_ATOMS: atom_id res chain seq x y z
N MET A 1 2.52 2.27 -7.10
CA MET A 1 1.43 3.03 -7.76
C MET A 1 1.97 4.18 -8.63
N ALA A 2 2.96 3.95 -9.50
CA ALA A 2 3.57 5.04 -10.29
C ALA A 2 3.07 5.17 -11.74
N ARG A 3 2.29 4.19 -12.23
CA ARG A 3 1.91 4.05 -13.64
C ARG A 3 1.24 5.31 -14.21
N PHE A 4 0.25 5.85 -13.50
CA PHE A 4 -0.54 6.98 -13.98
C PHE A 4 0.26 8.27 -14.07
N LEU A 5 0.92 8.67 -12.98
CA LEU A 5 1.75 9.89 -12.97
C LEU A 5 2.87 9.80 -14.01
N TYR A 6 3.52 8.64 -14.12
CA TYR A 6 4.59 8.45 -15.10
C TYR A 6 4.07 8.53 -16.54
N GLY A 7 2.94 7.87 -16.84
CA GLY A 7 2.29 7.96 -18.15
C GLY A 7 1.89 9.39 -18.50
N GLN A 8 1.35 10.15 -17.55
CA GLN A 8 1.04 11.57 -17.75
C GLN A 8 2.30 12.41 -18.01
N CYS A 9 3.40 12.15 -17.30
CA CYS A 9 4.67 12.85 -17.57
C CYS A 9 5.17 12.61 -18.99
N LEU A 10 5.06 11.37 -19.49
CA LEU A 10 5.40 11.05 -20.87
C LEU A 10 4.50 11.76 -21.87
N MET A 11 3.18 11.73 -21.65
CA MET A 11 2.20 12.37 -22.54
C MET A 11 2.34 13.88 -22.60
N SER A 12 2.74 14.50 -21.49
CA SER A 12 2.97 15.94 -21.39
C SER A 12 4.40 16.36 -21.71
N GLU A 13 5.28 15.43 -22.10
CA GLU A 13 6.69 15.67 -22.38
C GLU A 13 7.45 16.37 -21.23
N ILE A 14 7.03 16.12 -19.99
CA ILE A 14 7.67 16.67 -18.79
C ILE A 14 8.57 15.63 -18.11
N PRO A 15 9.71 16.03 -17.55
CA PRO A 15 10.55 15.12 -16.80
C PRO A 15 9.82 14.63 -15.54
N TYR A 16 9.95 13.34 -15.25
CA TYR A 16 9.35 12.77 -14.04
C TYR A 16 9.91 13.46 -12.78
N PRO A 17 9.05 13.95 -11.87
CA PRO A 17 9.50 14.73 -10.73
C PRO A 17 10.31 13.90 -9.73
N LYS A 18 11.48 14.41 -9.31
CA LYS A 18 12.38 13.73 -8.36
C LYS A 18 11.69 13.41 -7.02
N PHE A 19 10.81 14.28 -6.54
CA PHE A 19 10.10 14.08 -5.26
C PHE A 19 9.11 12.90 -5.31
N ALA A 20 8.56 12.57 -6.48
CA ALA A 20 7.57 11.49 -6.63
C ALA A 20 8.23 10.12 -6.83
N THR A 21 9.56 10.03 -6.76
CA THR A 21 10.29 8.79 -7.02
C THR A 21 10.14 7.75 -5.91
N ARG A 22 9.72 8.15 -4.71
CA ARG A 22 9.50 7.29 -3.55
C ARG A 22 8.15 7.62 -2.92
N TRP A 23 7.46 6.61 -2.41
CA TRP A 23 6.17 6.79 -1.74
C TRP A 23 5.88 5.68 -0.74
N ILE A 24 4.87 5.90 0.08
CA ILE A 24 4.29 4.91 0.99
C ILE A 24 3.13 4.24 0.27
N ASN A 25 3.20 2.92 0.05
CA ASN A 25 2.03 2.14 -0.30
C ASN A 25 1.34 1.68 1.00
N ILE A 26 0.28 2.39 1.42
CA ILE A 26 -0.47 2.11 2.65
C ILE A 26 -1.02 0.68 2.67
N ARG A 27 -1.43 0.11 1.52
CA ARG A 27 -1.91 -1.29 1.48
C ARG A 27 -0.86 -2.28 1.95
N LYS A 28 0.43 -2.00 1.73
CA LYS A 28 1.51 -2.85 2.23
C LYS A 28 1.73 -2.69 3.71
N VAL A 29 1.68 -1.45 4.21
CA VAL A 29 1.77 -1.18 5.65
C VAL A 29 0.64 -1.90 6.36
N PHE A 30 -0.59 -1.69 5.91
CA PHE A 30 -1.80 -2.35 6.41
C PHE A 30 -1.64 -3.87 6.45
N ARG A 31 -1.24 -4.48 5.31
CA ARG A 31 -1.02 -5.93 5.24
C ARG A 31 0.03 -6.43 6.21
N SER A 32 1.16 -5.74 6.27
CA SER A 32 2.29 -6.15 7.10
C SER A 32 2.02 -5.95 8.59
N PHE A 33 1.15 -5.01 8.94
CA PHE A 33 0.84 -4.68 10.31
C PHE A 33 -0.24 -5.59 10.90
N TYR A 34 -1.35 -5.80 10.19
CA TYR A 34 -2.48 -6.59 10.70
C TYR A 34 -2.40 -8.09 10.42
N PHE A 35 -1.61 -8.54 9.43
CA PHE A 35 -1.58 -9.95 9.03
C PHE A 35 -0.19 -10.56 9.10
N THR A 36 -0.15 -11.84 9.48
CA THR A 36 1.07 -12.63 9.50
C THR A 36 1.50 -13.03 8.08
N LYS A 37 2.75 -13.49 7.93
CA LYS A 37 3.31 -13.90 6.62
C LYS A 37 2.53 -15.01 5.92
N GLN A 38 1.81 -15.85 6.66
CA GLN A 38 1.06 -16.99 6.12
C GLN A 38 -0.23 -16.54 5.40
N VAL A 39 -0.91 -15.52 5.91
CA VAL A 39 -2.21 -15.05 5.39
C VAL A 39 -2.12 -13.75 4.59
N LYS A 40 -1.04 -12.97 4.71
CA LYS A 40 -0.93 -11.66 4.04
C LYS A 40 -1.10 -11.67 2.51
N HIS A 41 -0.89 -12.82 1.86
CA HIS A 41 -0.99 -12.96 0.39
C HIS A 41 -2.41 -13.33 -0.07
N THR A 42 -3.25 -13.87 0.81
CA THR A 42 -4.63 -14.25 0.50
C THR A 42 -5.62 -13.12 0.78
N VAL A 43 -5.23 -12.14 1.62
CA VAL A 43 -6.10 -11.04 2.01
C VAL A 43 -6.14 -9.90 0.96
N LEU A 44 -7.36 -9.63 0.48
CA LEU A 44 -7.67 -8.46 -0.31
C LEU A 44 -7.54 -7.19 0.53
N CYS A 45 -6.78 -6.20 0.04
CA CYS A 45 -6.62 -4.91 0.70
C CYS A 45 -6.93 -3.79 -0.29
N ASN A 46 -8.13 -3.86 -0.88
CA ASN A 46 -8.72 -2.69 -1.54
C ASN A 46 -9.22 -1.71 -0.45
N LEU A 47 -9.58 -0.49 -0.85
CA LEU A 47 -9.94 0.57 0.09
C LEU A 47 -11.12 0.15 1.00
N ASN A 48 -12.21 -0.35 0.40
CA ASN A 48 -13.39 -0.80 1.14
C ASN A 48 -13.08 -1.93 2.12
N ALA A 49 -12.33 -2.95 1.69
CA ALA A 49 -11.95 -4.07 2.57
C ALA A 49 -11.12 -3.61 3.78
N MET A 50 -10.23 -2.64 3.59
CA MET A 50 -9.47 -2.07 4.71
C MET A 50 -10.37 -1.28 5.66
N LEU A 51 -11.33 -0.50 5.15
CA LEU A 51 -12.30 0.21 5.97
C LEU A 51 -13.19 -0.77 6.76
N THR A 52 -13.73 -1.79 6.10
CA THR A 52 -14.55 -2.83 6.75
C THR A 52 -13.77 -3.54 7.85
N PHE A 53 -12.51 -3.90 7.62
CA PHE A 53 -11.66 -4.52 8.65
C PHE A 53 -11.47 -3.63 9.88
N LEU A 54 -11.33 -2.31 9.67
CA LEU A 54 -11.18 -1.34 10.74
C LEU A 54 -12.50 -0.91 11.38
N ASP A 55 -13.62 -1.50 10.96
CA ASP A 55 -14.97 -1.13 11.38
C ASP A 55 -15.28 0.35 11.08
N MET A 56 -14.87 0.80 9.89
CA MET A 56 -15.08 2.15 9.38
C MET A 56 -15.97 2.12 8.13
N GLN A 57 -16.81 3.13 7.99
CA GLN A 57 -17.60 3.34 6.78
C GLN A 57 -16.88 4.28 5.81
N PHE A 58 -17.09 4.07 4.50
CA PHE A 58 -16.61 4.99 3.47
C PHE A 58 -17.35 6.33 3.57
N GLU A 59 -16.60 7.43 3.61
CA GLU A 59 -17.17 8.79 3.62
C GLU A 59 -17.03 9.45 2.24
N GLY A 60 -18.11 10.05 1.75
CA GLY A 60 -18.14 10.70 0.43
C GLY A 60 -18.56 9.76 -0.71
N ASN A 61 -18.13 10.06 -1.93
CA ASN A 61 -18.51 9.32 -3.13
C ASN A 61 -17.42 8.34 -3.58
N PRO A 62 -17.71 7.04 -3.71
CA PRO A 62 -16.76 6.09 -4.27
C PRO A 62 -16.26 6.53 -5.64
N HIS A 63 -14.97 6.33 -5.91
CA HIS A 63 -14.29 6.70 -7.16
C HIS A 63 -14.10 8.20 -7.39
N SER A 64 -14.47 9.06 -6.42
CA SER A 64 -13.97 10.43 -6.33
C SER A 64 -12.54 10.40 -5.78
N GLY A 65 -11.56 10.87 -6.54
CA GLY A 65 -10.16 10.86 -6.11
C GLY A 65 -9.90 11.63 -4.81
N LEU A 66 -10.69 12.67 -4.54
CA LEU A 66 -10.65 13.43 -3.30
C LEU A 66 -11.15 12.58 -2.11
N ASP A 67 -12.32 11.97 -2.25
CA ASP A 67 -12.96 11.18 -1.19
C ASP A 67 -12.19 9.88 -0.93
N ASP A 68 -11.67 9.24 -1.98
CA ASP A 68 -10.76 8.10 -1.86
C ASP A 68 -9.50 8.49 -1.07
N SER A 69 -8.92 9.65 -1.35
CA SER A 69 -7.74 10.16 -0.63
C SER A 69 -8.05 10.47 0.83
N PHE A 70 -9.24 11.00 1.11
CA PHE A 70 -9.70 11.27 2.47
C PHE A 70 -9.85 9.98 3.29
N ASN A 71 -10.49 8.96 2.72
CA ASN A 71 -10.61 7.66 3.39
C ASN A 71 -9.26 6.94 3.56
N ILE A 72 -8.35 7.06 2.59
CA ILE A 72 -6.97 6.57 2.74
C ILE A 72 -6.27 7.28 3.91
N ALA A 73 -6.47 8.59 4.07
CA ALA A 73 -5.91 9.34 5.19
C ALA A 73 -6.49 8.87 6.53
N ARG A 74 -7.79 8.60 6.62
CA ARG A 74 -8.42 8.04 7.83
C ARG A 74 -7.82 6.67 8.21
N ILE A 75 -7.59 5.79 7.23
CA ILE A 75 -6.89 4.51 7.45
C ILE A 75 -5.47 4.74 7.95
N CYS A 76 -4.76 5.72 7.37
CA CYS A 76 -3.40 6.07 7.79
C CYS A 76 -3.35 6.54 9.25
N ILE A 77 -4.28 7.41 9.65
CA ILE A 77 -4.43 7.86 11.05
C ILE A 77 -4.66 6.66 11.94
N ARG A 78 -5.60 5.78 11.59
CA ARG A 78 -5.90 4.59 12.38
C ARG A 78 -4.71 3.65 12.52
N LEU A 79 -3.93 3.45 11.44
CA LEU A 79 -2.69 2.69 11.49
C LEU A 79 -1.69 3.29 12.50
N LEU A 80 -1.53 4.62 12.52
CA LEU A 80 -0.64 5.29 13.47
C LEU A 80 -1.13 5.14 14.92
N GLU A 81 -2.44 5.29 15.15
CA GLU A 81 -3.07 5.11 16.47
C GLU A 81 -2.88 3.69 17.00
N ASP A 82 -3.01 2.68 16.14
CA ASP A 82 -2.80 1.28 16.51
C ASP A 82 -1.29 0.93 16.67
N GLY A 83 -0.38 1.86 16.33
CA GLY A 83 1.07 1.75 16.57
C GLY A 83 1.88 1.27 15.37
N ALA A 84 1.34 1.35 14.15
CA ALA A 84 2.06 0.98 12.95
C ALA A 84 3.20 1.96 12.64
N PHE A 85 4.36 1.43 12.25
CA PHE A 85 5.44 2.23 11.70
C PHE A 85 5.21 2.48 10.21
N ILE A 86 5.15 3.75 9.82
CA ILE A 86 4.87 4.17 8.44
C ILE A 86 6.11 4.83 7.84
N ASP A 87 6.68 4.20 6.81
CA ASP A 87 7.83 4.72 6.05
C ASP A 87 7.75 4.33 4.55
N GLN A 88 8.55 5.01 3.73
CA GLN A 88 8.64 4.82 2.28
C GLN A 88 8.98 3.36 1.95
N ASN A 89 8.06 2.67 1.29
CA ASN A 89 8.16 1.22 1.05
C ASN A 89 8.12 0.86 -0.45
N GLU A 90 7.94 1.86 -1.31
CA GLU A 90 8.01 1.73 -2.76
C GLU A 90 8.79 2.89 -3.38
N ARG A 91 9.46 2.59 -4.48
CA ARG A 91 10.13 3.58 -5.33
C ARG A 91 10.04 3.20 -6.78
N ILE A 92 10.21 4.17 -7.67
CA ILE A 92 10.41 3.91 -9.09
C ILE A 92 11.90 3.73 -9.38
N ILE A 93 12.27 2.75 -10.19
CA ILE A 93 13.61 2.64 -10.77
C ILE A 93 13.52 2.72 -12.29
N SER A 94 14.51 3.38 -12.90
CA SER A 94 14.73 3.30 -14.35
C SER A 94 15.31 1.92 -14.66
N LEU A 95 14.63 1.17 -15.51
CA LEU A 95 15.15 -0.10 -16.01
C LEU A 95 16.10 0.16 -17.19
N LYS A 96 17.27 -0.47 -17.17
CA LYS A 96 18.20 -0.47 -18.31
C LYS A 96 17.76 -1.45 -19.41
N THR A 97 16.93 -2.44 -19.05
CA THR A 97 16.45 -3.52 -19.94
C THR A 97 14.95 -3.73 -19.75
N PRO A 98 14.17 -3.95 -20.82
CA PRO A 98 12.77 -4.36 -20.74
C PRO A 98 12.63 -5.69 -19.97
N THR A 99 11.57 -5.84 -19.18
CA THR A 99 11.34 -7.05 -18.38
C THR A 99 10.65 -8.17 -19.18
N PRO A 100 10.76 -9.45 -18.75
CA PRO A 100 10.09 -10.57 -19.43
C PRO A 100 8.56 -10.62 -19.28
N TYR A 101 7.97 -9.84 -18.38
CA TYR A 101 6.51 -9.69 -18.27
C TYR A 101 6.06 -8.53 -19.16
N GLY A 102 5.54 -8.89 -20.33
CA GLY A 102 4.93 -7.98 -21.32
C GLY A 102 5.91 -7.54 -22.40
N LYS A 103 5.83 -8.15 -23.59
CA LYS A 103 6.42 -7.58 -24.81
C LYS A 103 5.80 -6.20 -25.17
N ASP A 104 4.70 -5.85 -24.50
CA ASP A 104 3.88 -4.66 -24.74
C ASP A 104 3.81 -3.71 -23.52
N ASP A 105 4.64 -3.88 -22.48
CA ASP A 105 4.67 -2.92 -21.35
C ASP A 105 5.45 -1.66 -21.77
N PRO A 106 4.79 -0.51 -22.01
CA PRO A 106 5.41 0.64 -22.65
C PRO A 106 6.30 1.45 -21.69
N LEU A 107 6.36 1.08 -20.40
CA LEU A 107 7.00 1.90 -19.38
C LEU A 107 8.37 1.35 -18.97
N PRO A 108 9.48 2.12 -19.15
CA PRO A 108 10.84 1.72 -18.77
C PRO A 108 11.09 1.81 -17.26
N VAL A 109 10.04 1.79 -16.44
CA VAL A 109 10.11 2.06 -15.01
C VAL A 109 9.18 1.15 -14.22
N ARG A 110 9.67 0.63 -13.08
CA ARG A 110 8.85 -0.23 -12.21
C ARG A 110 8.91 0.20 -10.75
N PRO A 111 7.76 0.14 -10.03
CA PRO A 111 7.75 0.14 -8.57
C PRO A 111 8.59 -1.02 -8.02
N VAL A 112 9.70 -0.71 -7.36
CA VAL A 112 10.43 -1.68 -6.54
C VAL A 112 9.79 -1.73 -5.18
N HIS A 113 9.77 -2.93 -4.62
CA HIS A 113 9.23 -3.23 -3.31
C HIS A 113 10.37 -3.34 -2.30
N ASN A 114 10.12 -2.92 -1.05
CA ASN A 114 10.99 -3.06 0.12
C ASN A 114 12.30 -2.26 0.04
N ILE A 115 12.23 -0.98 0.41
CA ILE A 115 13.45 -0.17 0.63
C ILE A 115 14.09 -0.55 1.98
N PHE A 116 13.30 -0.89 3.01
CA PHE A 116 13.76 -1.27 4.35
C PHE A 116 12.68 -2.04 5.14
N CYS A 117 12.46 -3.33 4.91
CA CYS A 117 11.64 -4.13 5.86
C CYS A 117 12.14 -5.55 6.11
N ASP A 118 13.20 -6.00 5.41
CA ASP A 118 13.81 -7.31 5.68
C ASP A 118 14.80 -7.30 6.86
N GLY A 119 15.11 -6.14 7.45
CA GLY A 119 16.08 -6.00 8.55
C GLY A 119 15.53 -5.58 9.93
N MET A 120 14.31 -5.04 10.01
CA MET A 120 13.80 -4.46 11.27
C MET A 120 12.97 -5.44 12.13
N HIS A 121 12.79 -6.67 11.66
CA HIS A 121 12.20 -7.76 12.46
C HIS A 121 13.22 -8.41 13.42
N SER A 122 14.47 -7.91 13.49
CA SER A 122 15.50 -8.48 14.37
C SER A 122 15.51 -7.89 15.79
N HIS A 123 14.79 -6.79 16.06
CA HIS A 123 14.68 -6.29 17.42
C HIS A 123 13.37 -6.74 18.05
N ARG A 124 13.52 -7.70 18.97
CA ARG A 124 12.55 -8.09 19.99
C ARG A 124 12.09 -6.87 20.78
N ASN A 125 11.17 -6.09 20.25
CA ASN A 125 10.18 -5.42 21.08
C ASN A 125 8.84 -6.00 20.65
N ARG A 126 8.37 -6.94 21.46
CA ARG A 126 7.00 -7.44 21.42
C ARG A 126 6.13 -6.26 21.83
N TRP A 127 5.78 -5.42 20.87
CA TRP A 127 4.75 -4.41 21.05
C TRP A 127 3.46 -5.17 21.32
N LEU A 128 2.96 -5.04 22.55
CA LEU A 128 1.72 -5.65 22.99
C LEU A 128 0.59 -4.98 22.22
N VAL A 129 0.21 -5.56 21.09
CA VAL A 129 -1.04 -5.24 20.40
C VAL A 129 -2.16 -5.62 21.35
N PRO A 130 -3.01 -4.69 21.82
CA PRO A 130 -4.23 -5.06 22.52
C PRO A 130 -5.13 -5.76 21.50
N GLN A 131 -5.29 -7.08 21.70
CA GLN A 131 -6.34 -7.90 21.10
C GLN A 131 -6.32 -7.97 19.56
N MET A 132 -5.68 -9.02 19.04
CA MET A 132 -5.92 -9.51 17.68
C MET A 132 -7.44 -9.73 17.53
N LYS A 133 -8.11 -8.90 16.73
CA LYS A 133 -9.46 -9.22 16.25
C LYS A 133 -9.33 -10.45 15.36
N THR A 134 -9.62 -11.62 15.90
CA THR A 134 -9.91 -12.81 15.11
C THR A 134 -11.14 -12.49 14.26
N LEU A 135 -10.96 -12.42 12.95
CA LEU A 135 -12.06 -12.52 12.01
C LEU A 135 -12.57 -13.96 12.10
N ASP A 136 -13.57 -14.19 12.95
CA ASP A 136 -14.42 -15.35 12.77
C ASP A 136 -15.20 -15.11 11.48
N LEU A 137 -14.68 -15.66 10.39
CA LEU A 137 -15.47 -16.01 9.22
C LEU A 137 -16.40 -17.15 9.66
N ASN A 138 -17.45 -16.81 10.40
CA ASN A 138 -18.61 -17.67 10.46
C ASN A 138 -19.33 -17.51 9.12
N ASP A 139 -19.02 -18.45 8.22
CA ASP A 139 -20.03 -19.02 7.34
C ASP A 139 -21.30 -19.25 8.15
N ASP A 140 -22.41 -18.61 7.80
CA ASP A 140 -23.76 -19.18 7.92
C ASP A 140 -24.82 -18.26 7.27
N ILE A 141 -25.35 -18.78 6.16
CA ILE A 141 -26.69 -18.60 5.52
C ILE A 141 -26.97 -17.28 4.78
#